data_AF-A0A2G9QES6-F1
#
_entry.id   AF-A0A2G9QES6-F1
#
_cell.length_a   1.000
_cell.length_b   1.000
_cell.length_c   1.000
_cell.angle_alpha   90.00
_cell.angle_beta   90.00
_cell.angle_gamma   90.00
#
_symmetry.space_group_name_H-M   'P 1'
#
loop_
_entity.id
_entity.type
_entity.pdbx_description
1 polymer ?
#
loop_
_entity_poly.entity_id
_entity_poly.type
_entity_poly.pdbx_seq_one_letter_code
_entity_poly.pdbx_strand_id
1 'polypeptide(L)'
;MRKGGLYERHSLKAPMLKEFTTYLNETLEMENYKQEIEDVARFLYFMNPKRVNLHFVKDIGKVNTFISLKRHLKNRTISGYLKHVRRFVTYQVKGTNLSVKDPELFQHCTFFMNITDDIQNRIMKLVSRENVGKRSSNLWLCRLF
;
A
#
# COMPACT_ATOMS: atom_id res chain seq x y z
N MET A 1 -7.19 -22.60 -7.77
CA MET A 1 -6.44 -22.67 -6.50
C MET A 1 -6.35 -21.29 -5.86
N ARG A 2 -7.08 -21.04 -4.77
CA ARG A 2 -6.98 -19.78 -3.99
C ARG A 2 -5.68 -19.83 -3.17
N LYS A 3 -4.60 -19.26 -3.70
CA LYS A 3 -3.27 -19.31 -3.07
C LYS A 3 -3.25 -18.47 -1.77
N GLY A 4 -3.24 -19.16 -0.63
CA GLY A 4 -2.71 -18.74 0.67
C GLY A 4 -3.01 -17.31 1.13
N GLY A 5 -4.22 -17.02 1.59
CA GLY A 5 -4.53 -15.79 2.35
C GLY A 5 -4.34 -14.46 1.61
N LEU A 6 -3.95 -14.45 0.33
CA LEU A 6 -3.63 -13.24 -0.43
C LEU A 6 -4.83 -12.30 -0.65
N TYR A 7 -6.04 -12.85 -0.47
CA TYR A 7 -7.32 -12.13 -0.59
C TYR A 7 -8.06 -12.01 0.75
N GLU A 8 -7.54 -12.65 1.79
CA GLU A 8 -8.08 -12.52 3.14
C GLU A 8 -7.72 -11.14 3.71
N ARG A 9 -8.55 -10.66 4.63
CA ARG A 9 -8.42 -9.34 5.21
C ARG A 9 -8.90 -9.35 6.64
N HIS A 10 -8.34 -8.45 7.44
CA HIS A 10 -8.90 -8.11 8.73
C HIS A 10 -10.30 -7.51 8.58
N SER A 11 -11.12 -7.68 9.62
CA SER A 11 -12.41 -6.99 9.71
C SER A 11 -12.20 -5.49 9.66
N LEU A 12 -12.95 -4.79 8.80
CA LEU A 12 -12.88 -3.32 8.70
C LEU A 12 -13.36 -2.62 9.98
N LYS A 13 -14.03 -3.37 10.88
CA LYS A 13 -14.45 -2.89 12.21
C LYS A 13 -13.33 -2.98 13.25
N ALA A 14 -12.15 -3.51 12.91
CA ALA A 14 -11.01 -3.52 13.83
C ALA A 14 -10.66 -2.08 14.22
N PRO A 15 -10.38 -1.78 15.51
CA PRO A 15 -10.22 -0.40 16.00
C PRO A 15 -9.31 0.47 15.13
N MET A 16 -8.11 -0.03 14.82
CA MET A 16 -7.11 0.68 14.01
C MET A 16 -7.56 0.96 12.56
N LEU A 17 -8.37 0.07 11.96
CA LEU A 17 -8.94 0.29 10.63
C LEU A 17 -10.16 1.22 10.68
N LYS A 18 -10.96 1.15 11.74
CA LYS A 18 -12.09 2.05 11.96
C LYS A 18 -11.61 3.49 12.15
N GLU A 19 -10.61 3.71 12.98
CA GLU A 19 -9.97 5.03 13.18
C GLU A 19 -9.39 5.57 11.88
N PHE A 20 -8.71 4.73 11.10
CA PHE A 20 -8.23 5.13 9.78
C PHE A 20 -9.37 5.46 8.80
N THR A 21 -10.49 4.74 8.85
CA THR A 21 -11.68 5.03 8.05
C THR A 21 -12.23 6.41 8.36
N THR A 22 -12.38 6.72 9.65
CA THR A 22 -12.79 8.04 10.15
C THR A 22 -11.86 9.12 9.64
N TYR A 23 -10.55 8.93 9.73
CA TYR A 23 -9.57 9.88 9.19
C TYR A 23 -9.72 10.12 7.68
N LEU A 24 -9.87 9.07 6.87
CA LEU A 24 -10.04 9.21 5.42
C LEU A 24 -11.33 9.94 5.05
N ASN A 25 -12.42 9.64 5.76
CA ASN A 25 -13.74 10.21 5.49
C ASN A 25 -13.88 11.64 6.00
N GLU A 26 -13.51 11.89 7.25
CA GLU A 26 -13.81 13.15 7.94
C GLU A 26 -12.66 14.15 7.84
N THR A 27 -11.41 13.69 7.83
CA THR A 27 -10.25 14.60 7.77
C THR A 27 -9.77 14.85 6.35
N LEU A 28 -9.83 13.84 5.48
CA LEU A 28 -9.38 13.95 4.09
C LEU A 28 -10.54 14.07 3.08
N GLU A 29 -11.79 13.99 3.55
CA GLU A 29 -13.01 14.14 2.72
C GLU A 29 -12.99 13.27 1.46
N MET A 30 -12.42 12.06 1.54
CA MET A 30 -12.22 11.21 0.38
C MET A 30 -13.47 10.40 0.03
N GLU A 31 -14.18 10.73 -1.04
CA GLU A 31 -15.41 10.00 -1.43
C GLU A 31 -15.19 8.49 -1.70
N ASN A 32 -14.01 8.09 -2.18
CA ASN A 32 -13.70 6.73 -2.63
C ASN A 32 -12.71 5.99 -1.72
N TYR A 33 -12.75 6.22 -0.40
CA TYR A 33 -11.81 5.60 0.56
C TYR A 33 -11.98 4.08 0.74
N LYS A 34 -13.11 3.50 0.31
CA LYS A 34 -13.44 2.08 0.59
C LYS A 34 -12.33 1.15 0.12
N GLN A 35 -11.90 1.29 -1.13
CA GLN A 35 -10.85 0.44 -1.71
C GLN A 35 -9.52 0.56 -0.94
N GLU A 36 -9.18 1.77 -0.50
CA GLU A 36 -7.97 2.04 0.27
C GLU A 36 -7.97 1.28 1.60
N ILE A 37 -9.08 1.29 2.34
CA ILE A 37 -9.20 0.54 3.58
C ILE A 37 -9.13 -0.97 3.32
N GLU A 38 -9.79 -1.48 2.28
CA GLU A 38 -9.74 -2.91 1.97
C GLU A 38 -8.32 -3.36 1.62
N ASP A 39 -7.58 -2.55 0.89
CA ASP A 39 -6.21 -2.84 0.50
C ASP A 39 -5.27 -2.86 1.70
N VAL A 40 -5.43 -1.89 2.61
CA VAL A 40 -4.72 -1.87 3.89
C VAL A 40 -5.09 -3.09 4.74
N ALA A 41 -6.38 -3.45 4.82
CA ALA A 41 -6.83 -4.60 5.59
C ALA A 41 -6.26 -5.93 5.06
N ARG A 42 -6.18 -6.10 3.73
CA ARG A 42 -5.53 -7.26 3.09
C ARG A 42 -4.03 -7.28 3.36
N PHE A 43 -3.37 -6.14 3.25
CA PHE A 43 -1.94 -6.01 3.54
C PHE A 43 -1.64 -6.40 5.00
N LEU A 44 -2.37 -5.82 5.96
CA LEU A 44 -2.16 -6.09 7.38
C LEU A 44 -2.46 -7.54 7.75
N TYR A 45 -3.44 -8.17 7.08
CA TYR A 45 -3.72 -9.59 7.25
C TYR A 45 -2.57 -10.47 6.78
N PHE A 46 -2.00 -10.16 5.61
CA PHE A 46 -0.82 -10.85 5.11
C PHE A 46 0.39 -10.70 6.05
N MET A 47 0.57 -9.51 6.64
CA MET A 47 1.65 -9.25 7.59
C MET A 47 1.46 -9.99 8.91
N ASN A 48 0.24 -9.96 9.45
CA ASN A 48 -0.11 -10.66 10.67
C ASN A 48 -1.60 -11.03 10.66
N PRO A 49 -1.95 -12.32 10.42
CA PRO A 49 -3.35 -12.74 10.32
C PRO A 49 -4.06 -12.72 11.68
N LYS A 50 -3.31 -12.76 12.80
CA LYS A 50 -3.90 -12.82 14.15
C LYS A 50 -4.38 -11.46 14.63
N ARG A 51 -3.62 -10.39 14.35
CA ARG A 51 -3.92 -9.05 14.89
C ARG A 51 -3.39 -7.94 14.00
N VAL A 52 -4.20 -6.88 13.88
CA VAL A 52 -3.81 -5.62 13.27
C VAL A 52 -2.78 -4.90 14.16
N ASN A 53 -1.59 -4.63 13.65
CA ASN A 53 -0.53 -3.86 14.31
C ASN A 53 0.46 -3.29 13.27
N LEU A 54 1.41 -2.48 13.74
CA LEU A 54 2.40 -1.82 12.90
C LEU A 54 3.74 -2.57 12.80
N HIS A 55 3.92 -3.72 13.45
CA HIS A 55 5.23 -4.39 13.50
C HIS A 55 5.79 -4.82 12.14
N PHE A 56 4.96 -4.84 11.10
CA PHE A 56 5.41 -5.06 9.72
C PHE A 56 6.45 -4.04 9.25
N VAL A 57 6.52 -2.85 9.86
CA VAL A 57 7.54 -1.84 9.53
C VAL A 57 8.97 -2.32 9.79
N LYS A 58 9.14 -3.34 10.66
CA LYS A 58 10.43 -3.97 10.95
C LYS A 58 10.77 -5.10 9.96
N ASP A 59 9.80 -5.59 9.19
CA ASP A 59 9.95 -6.75 8.28
C ASP A 59 9.78 -6.34 6.81
N ILE A 60 10.79 -5.63 6.29
CA ILE A 60 10.84 -5.22 4.89
C ILE A 60 10.90 -6.43 3.94
N GLY A 61 11.49 -7.54 4.39
CA GLY A 61 11.53 -8.79 3.62
C GLY A 61 10.13 -9.32 3.30
N LYS A 62 9.25 -9.37 4.30
CA LYS A 62 7.86 -9.80 4.13
C LYS A 62 7.04 -8.83 3.27
N VAL A 63 7.31 -7.53 3.37
CA VAL A 63 6.73 -6.51 2.47
C VAL A 63 7.12 -6.77 1.02
N ASN A 64 8.39 -7.06 0.75
CA ASN A 64 8.86 -7.42 -0.59
C ASN A 64 8.24 -8.73 -1.09
N THR A 65 8.02 -9.71 -0.20
CA THR A 65 7.28 -10.94 -0.54
C THR A 65 5.84 -10.63 -0.94
N PHE A 66 5.13 -9.78 -0.19
CA PHE A 66 3.77 -9.35 -0.54
C PHE A 66 3.70 -8.73 -1.94
N ILE A 67 4.63 -7.81 -2.24
CA ILE A 67 4.72 -7.16 -3.56
C ILE A 67 5.03 -8.21 -4.64
N SER A 68 5.95 -9.13 -4.36
CA SER A 68 6.39 -10.16 -5.31
C SER A 68 5.27 -11.13 -5.67
N LEU A 69 4.45 -11.51 -4.69
CA LEU A 69 3.24 -12.34 -4.91
C LEU A 69 2.20 -11.63 -5.79
N LYS A 70 2.20 -10.30 -5.80
CA LYS A 70 1.31 -9.46 -6.62
C LYS A 70 1.89 -9.04 -7.97
N ARG A 71 3.08 -9.52 -8.38
CA ARG A 71 3.71 -9.18 -9.68
C ARG A 71 2.87 -9.54 -10.91
N HIS A 72 1.91 -10.45 -10.78
CA HIS A 72 0.95 -10.78 -11.84
C HIS A 72 -0.11 -9.67 -12.05
N LEU A 73 -0.25 -8.74 -11.11
CA LEU A 73 -1.12 -7.58 -11.22
C LEU A 73 -0.44 -6.46 -12.01
N LYS A 74 -1.24 -5.55 -12.58
CA LYS A 74 -0.71 -4.35 -13.22
C LYS A 74 0.12 -3.54 -12.22
N ASN A 75 1.25 -3.00 -12.67
CA ASN A 75 2.12 -2.15 -11.86
C ASN A 75 1.35 -0.97 -11.21
N ARG A 76 0.32 -0.43 -11.88
CA ARG A 76 -0.59 0.58 -11.33
C ARG A 76 -1.32 0.10 -10.08
N THR A 77 -1.79 -1.15 -10.07
CA THR A 77 -2.47 -1.77 -8.93
C THR A 77 -1.50 -1.95 -7.76
N ILE A 78 -0.29 -2.45 -8.01
CA ILE A 78 0.75 -2.61 -6.99
C ILE A 78 1.13 -1.24 -6.38
N SER A 79 1.30 -0.22 -7.23
CA SER A 79 1.55 1.16 -6.78
C SER A 79 0.40 1.71 -5.91
N GLY A 80 -0.86 1.41 -6.28
CA GLY A 80 -2.03 1.74 -5.47
C GLY A 80 -1.97 1.11 -4.06
N TYR A 81 -1.67 -0.18 -3.97
CA TYR A 81 -1.49 -0.88 -2.68
C TYR A 81 -0.45 -0.18 -1.80
N LEU A 82 0.73 0.14 -2.35
CA LEU A 82 1.79 0.79 -1.58
C LEU A 82 1.41 2.21 -1.15
N LYS A 83 0.72 2.95 -2.03
CA LYS A 83 0.19 4.28 -1.70
C LYS A 83 -0.78 4.20 -0.52
N HIS A 84 -1.72 3.25 -0.54
CA HIS A 84 -2.70 3.04 0.52
C HIS A 84 -2.04 2.70 1.85
N VAL A 85 -1.10 1.75 1.84
CA VAL A 85 -0.33 1.35 3.04
C VAL A 85 0.50 2.51 3.58
N ARG A 86 1.14 3.30 2.71
CA ARG A 86 1.92 4.47 3.13
C ARG A 86 1.04 5.55 3.76
N ARG A 87 -0.15 5.82 3.20
CA ARG A 87 -1.11 6.77 3.80
C ARG A 87 -1.54 6.29 5.19
N PHE A 88 -1.78 5.00 5.34
CA PHE A 88 -2.07 4.40 6.64
C PHE A 88 -0.93 4.60 7.65
N VAL A 89 0.33 4.32 7.27
CA VAL A 89 1.48 4.56 8.15
C VAL A 89 1.64 6.05 8.47
N THR A 90 1.40 6.93 7.49
CA THR A 90 1.44 8.39 7.69
C THR A 90 0.38 8.83 8.71
N TYR A 91 -0.84 8.29 8.64
CA TYR A 91 -1.87 8.52 9.63
C TYR A 91 -1.44 8.05 11.02
N GLN A 92 -0.82 6.88 11.13
CA GLN A 92 -0.34 6.37 12.43
C GLN A 92 0.76 7.27 13.02
N VAL A 93 1.64 7.82 12.19
CA VAL A 93 2.73 8.71 12.61
C VAL A 93 2.22 10.11 12.98
N LYS A 94 1.27 10.67 12.23
CA LYS A 94 0.84 12.08 12.37
C LYS A 94 -0.48 12.27 13.10
N GLY A 95 -1.40 11.31 12.92
CA GLY A 95 -2.75 11.34 13.47
C GLY A 95 -2.89 10.64 14.82
N THR A 96 -1.81 10.03 15.33
CA THR A 96 -1.80 9.40 16.66
C THR A 96 -0.60 9.87 17.47
N ASN A 97 -0.65 9.69 18.80
CA ASN A 97 0.45 10.04 19.70
C ASN A 97 1.59 9.02 19.69
N LEU A 98 1.88 8.39 18.53
CA LEU A 98 2.87 7.32 18.41
C LEU A 98 4.27 7.79 18.79
N SER A 99 4.66 9.01 18.43
CA SER A 99 5.97 9.58 18.78
C SER A 99 6.23 9.66 20.28
N VAL A 100 5.17 9.81 21.09
CA VAL A 100 5.24 9.90 22.54
C VAL A 100 5.10 8.52 23.17
N LYS A 101 4.21 7.67 22.64
CA LYS A 101 3.91 6.35 23.20
C LYS A 101 4.98 5.30 22.91
N ASP A 102 5.55 5.34 21.71
CA ASP A 102 6.53 4.36 21.23
C ASP A 102 7.49 5.01 20.22
N PRO A 103 8.54 5.71 20.71
CA PRO A 103 9.52 6.40 19.86
C PRO A 103 10.28 5.46 18.91
N GLU A 104 10.54 4.22 19.33
CA GLU A 104 11.23 3.22 18.51
C GLU A 104 10.35 2.84 17.31
N LEU A 105 9.08 2.50 17.56
CA LEU A 105 8.13 2.19 16.50
C LEU A 105 7.90 3.39 15.58
N PHE A 106 7.88 4.62 16.12
CA PHE A 106 7.82 5.85 15.32
C PHE A 106 9.01 5.97 14.34
N GLN A 107 10.24 5.69 14.80
CA GLN A 107 11.42 5.71 13.94
C GLN A 107 11.31 4.65 12.84
N HIS A 108 10.88 3.43 13.17
CA HIS A 108 10.69 2.39 12.17
C HIS A 108 9.58 2.74 11.16
N CYS A 109 8.47 3.35 11.58
CA CYS A 109 7.45 3.85 10.66
C CYS A 109 8.00 4.91 9.71
N THR A 110 8.83 5.81 10.22
CA THR A 110 9.47 6.86 9.41
C THR A 110 10.43 6.26 8.38
N PHE A 111 11.27 5.32 8.80
CA PHE A 111 12.17 4.58 7.91
C PHE A 111 11.40 3.78 6.85
N PHE A 112 10.32 3.10 7.25
CA PHE A 112 9.45 2.36 6.35
C PHE A 112 8.84 3.25 5.26
N MET A 113 8.41 4.47 5.61
CA MET A 113 7.87 5.42 4.63
C MET A 113 8.91 5.80 3.57
N ASN A 114 10.18 5.96 3.93
CA ASN A 114 11.26 6.27 3.00
C ASN A 114 11.53 5.09 2.05
N ILE A 115 11.66 3.87 2.58
CA ILE A 115 11.84 2.66 1.75
C ILE A 115 10.67 2.48 0.78
N THR A 116 9.44 2.68 1.27
CA THR A 116 8.24 2.48 0.44
C THR A 116 8.17 3.51 -0.68
N ASP A 117 8.64 4.74 -0.45
CA ASP A 117 8.78 5.78 -1.49
C ASP A 117 9.76 5.33 -2.58
N ASP A 118 10.94 4.82 -2.21
CA ASP A 118 11.92 4.30 -3.16
C ASP A 118 11.37 3.15 -4.01
N ILE A 119 10.67 2.21 -3.37
CA ILE A 119 10.01 1.09 -4.08
C ILE A 119 8.95 1.63 -5.05
N GLN A 120 8.11 2.56 -4.59
CA GLN A 120 7.06 3.15 -5.40
C GLN A 120 7.63 3.92 -6.60
N ASN A 121 8.69 4.70 -6.41
CA ASN A 121 9.39 5.42 -7.46
C ASN A 121 9.99 4.47 -8.52
N ARG A 122 10.55 3.34 -8.09
CA ARG A 122 11.05 2.30 -9.02
C ARG A 122 9.91 1.67 -9.82
N ILE A 123 8.79 1.34 -9.19
CA ILE A 123 7.61 0.78 -9.87
C ILE A 123 7.02 1.79 -10.86
N MET A 124 6.92 3.06 -10.50
CA MET A 124 6.41 4.11 -11.39
C MET A 124 7.29 4.32 -12.62
N LYS A 125 8.62 4.24 -12.47
CA LYS A 125 9.53 4.27 -13.63
C LYS A 125 9.27 3.13 -14.62
N LEU A 126 8.93 1.93 -14.11
CA LEU A 126 8.55 0.80 -14.96
C LEU A 126 7.21 1.05 -15.68
N VAL A 127 6.22 1.64 -15.00
CA VAL A 127 4.93 2.05 -15.61
C VAL A 127 5.14 3.07 -16.73
N SER A 128 5.98 4.09 -16.51
CA SER A 128 6.26 5.10 -17.52
C SER A 128 6.93 4.51 -18.77
N ARG A 129 7.86 3.56 -18.60
CA ARG A 129 8.49 2.84 -19.72
C ARG A 129 7.48 1.98 -20.49
N GLU A 130 6.58 1.29 -19.78
CA GLU A 130 5.52 0.48 -20.40
C GLU A 130 4.55 1.35 -21.24
N ASN A 131 4.22 2.54 -20.75
CA ASN A 131 3.36 3.49 -21.47
C ASN A 131 4.05 4.11 -22.69
N VAL A 132 5.35 4.39 -22.62
CA VAL A 132 6.13 4.87 -23.77
C VAL A 132 6.25 3.78 -24.86
N GLY A 133 6.47 2.53 -24.47
CA GLY A 133 6.48 1.39 -25.40
C GLY A 133 5.16 1.23 -26.15
N LYS A 134 4.02 1.25 -25.44
CA LYS A 134 2.68 1.15 -26.06
C LYS A 134 2.34 2.32 -26.97
N ARG A 135 2.73 3.55 -26.59
CA ARG A 135 2.54 4.74 -27.46
C ARG A 135 3.38 4.65 -28.72
N SER A 136 4.62 4.20 -28.62
CA SER A 136 5.48 3.97 -29.79
C SER A 136 4.83 2.94 -30.73
N SER A 137 4.44 1.76 -30.22
CA SER A 137 3.77 0.73 -31.04
C SER A 137 2.46 1.20 -31.70
N ASN A 138 1.65 2.01 -31.01
CA ASN A 138 0.43 2.57 -31.57
C ASN A 138 0.70 3.66 -32.63
N LEU A 139 1.78 4.44 -32.49
CA LEU A 139 2.22 5.41 -33.50
C LEU A 139 2.73 4.75 -34.79
N TRP A 140 3.30 3.54 -34.70
CA TRP A 140 3.69 2.75 -35.87
C TRP A 140 2.49 2.09 -36.58
N LEU A 141 1.46 1.67 -35.83
CA LEU A 141 0.22 1.12 -36.41
C LEU A 141 -0.66 2.18 -37.10
N CYS A 142 -0.63 3.44 -36.63
CA CYS A 142 -1.37 4.54 -37.28
C CYS A 142 -0.66 5.14 -38.50
N ARG A 143 0.51 4.62 -38.90
CA ARG A 143 1.24 5.03 -40.13
C ARG A 143 1.11 4.03 -41.29
N LEU A 144 0.30 2.99 -41.12
CA LEU A 144 0.07 1.91 -42.09
C LEU A 144 -1.37 1.87 -42.65
N PHE A 145 -2.17 2.92 -42.40
CA PHE A 145 -3.47 3.14 -43.04
C PHE A 145 -3.51 4.53 -43.67
#